data_AF-A0A7S0XWM0-F1
#
_entry.id   AF-A0A7S0XWM0-F1
#
_cell.length_a   1.000
_cell.length_b   1.000
_cell.length_c   1.000
_cell.angle_alpha   90.00
_cell.angle_beta   90.00
_cell.angle_gamma   90.00
#
_symmetry.space_group_name_H-M   'P 1'
#
loop_
_entity.id
_entity.type
_entity.pdbx_description
1 polymer ?
#
loop_
_entity_poly.entity_id
_entity_poly.type
_entity_poly.pdbx_seq_one_letter_code
_entity_poly.pdbx_strand_id
1 'polypeptide(L)'
;AQRAPQGPAAPPPPLKPAAVELAPYLAHCFGNKERIDYGTGHEHTFVTFIAALAHVGFLEESDLEAIAMRVFWEYLKVARKLQLTYRLEPAGSHGCWSLDDYQFIPFMWGSAQLIDHPTILPTHIHDLGVVKDGADDWYYLHCIKFIHEVKSGQLAENSPMLNDISGCPTWQRVNSGMLKMYFAEVMDKLPVIQHMMFGSIFKAS
;
A
#
# COMPACT_ATOMS: atom_id res chain seq x y z
N ALA A 1 -14.53 27.67 -20.33
CA ALA A 1 -14.43 26.82 -21.53
C ALA A 1 -14.91 25.42 -21.15
N GLN A 2 -16.02 24.96 -21.72
CA GLN A 2 -16.56 23.63 -21.46
C GLN A 2 -15.63 22.58 -22.09
N ARG A 3 -15.13 21.65 -21.27
CA ARG A 3 -14.29 20.54 -21.73
C ARG A 3 -15.19 19.57 -22.51
N ALA A 4 -14.91 19.38 -23.79
CA ALA A 4 -15.63 18.42 -24.62
C ALA A 4 -15.52 17.00 -24.01
N PRO A 5 -16.55 16.15 -24.16
CA PRO A 5 -16.49 14.77 -23.67
C PRO A 5 -15.35 14.05 -24.39
N GLN A 6 -14.41 13.50 -23.62
CA GLN A 6 -13.38 12.60 -24.15
C GLN A 6 -14.10 11.39 -24.76
N GLY A 7 -13.84 11.13 -26.04
CA GLY A 7 -14.35 9.95 -26.73
C GLY A 7 -13.87 8.65 -26.06
N PRO A 8 -14.45 7.49 -26.41
CA PRO A 8 -14.04 6.21 -25.83
C PRO A 8 -12.54 6.02 -26.04
N ALA A 9 -11.82 5.73 -24.96
CA ALA A 9 -10.40 5.42 -24.98
C ALA A 9 -10.12 4.32 -26.02
N ALA A 10 -9.04 4.48 -26.78
CA ALA A 10 -8.62 3.46 -27.73
C ALA A 10 -8.46 2.12 -26.99
N PRO A 11 -8.84 0.99 -27.60
CA PRO A 11 -8.68 -0.31 -26.96
C PRO A 11 -7.20 -0.51 -26.64
N PRO A 12 -6.85 -0.93 -25.41
CA PRO A 12 -5.47 -1.08 -25.02
C PRO A 12 -4.76 -2.07 -25.95
N PRO A 13 -3.46 -1.83 -26.26
CA PRO A 13 -2.70 -2.72 -27.12
C PRO A 13 -2.75 -4.17 -26.60
N PRO A 14 -2.70 -5.17 -27.49
CA PRO A 14 -2.82 -6.56 -27.07
C PRO A 14 -1.68 -6.96 -26.13
N LEU A 15 -2.01 -7.12 -24.84
CA LEU A 15 -1.09 -7.55 -23.78
C LEU A 15 -0.52 -8.97 -23.96
N LYS A 16 -0.95 -9.74 -24.98
CA LYS A 16 -0.63 -11.15 -25.12
C LYS A 16 0.88 -11.47 -25.04
N PRO A 17 1.81 -10.68 -25.61
CA PRO A 17 3.24 -10.93 -25.46
C PRO A 17 3.77 -10.62 -24.05
N ALA A 18 3.29 -9.52 -23.44
CA ALA A 18 3.71 -9.08 -22.11
C ALA A 18 3.07 -9.90 -20.98
N ALA A 19 1.94 -10.56 -21.22
CA ALA A 19 1.18 -11.32 -20.23
C ALA A 19 2.02 -12.42 -19.55
N VAL A 20 2.96 -13.03 -20.28
CA VAL A 20 3.88 -14.05 -19.74
C VAL A 20 4.75 -13.48 -18.61
N GLU A 21 5.21 -12.23 -18.76
CA GLU A 21 6.05 -11.56 -17.76
C GLU A 21 5.21 -10.84 -16.69
N LEU A 22 4.00 -10.37 -17.04
CA LEU A 22 3.08 -9.71 -16.11
C LEU A 22 2.41 -10.66 -15.12
N ALA A 23 2.09 -11.90 -15.55
CA ALA A 23 1.34 -12.85 -14.72
C ALA A 23 2.07 -13.23 -13.42
N PRO A 24 3.39 -13.48 -13.40
CA PRO A 24 4.14 -13.69 -12.16
C PRO A 24 4.03 -12.54 -11.17
N TYR A 25 4.14 -11.28 -11.61
CA TYR A 25 3.95 -10.12 -10.71
C TYR A 25 2.60 -10.18 -10.03
N LEU A 26 1.52 -10.34 -10.80
CA LEU A 26 0.16 -10.42 -10.25
C LEU A 26 0.00 -11.60 -9.28
N ALA A 27 0.53 -12.77 -9.62
CA ALA A 27 0.45 -13.96 -8.78
C ALA A 27 1.16 -13.78 -7.43
N HIS A 28 2.24 -13.00 -7.39
CA HIS A 28 3.00 -12.72 -6.18
C HIS A 28 2.48 -11.52 -5.36
N CYS A 29 1.42 -10.83 -5.79
CA CYS A 29 0.85 -9.69 -5.05
C CYS A 29 0.11 -10.09 -3.75
N PHE A 30 -0.25 -11.37 -3.58
CA PHE A 30 -1.24 -11.81 -2.58
C PHE A 30 -0.69 -12.80 -1.55
N GLY A 31 0.62 -12.84 -1.35
CA GLY A 31 1.28 -13.71 -0.38
C GLY A 31 2.00 -14.90 -0.99
N ASN A 32 2.51 -15.78 -0.13
CA ASN A 32 3.19 -17.00 -0.53
C ASN A 32 2.35 -18.24 -0.19
N LYS A 33 2.11 -19.09 -1.19
CA LYS A 33 1.29 -20.31 -1.05
C LYS A 33 1.90 -21.39 -0.14
N GLU A 34 3.22 -21.44 -0.01
CA GLU A 34 3.93 -22.48 0.74
C GLU A 34 4.09 -22.09 2.20
N ARG A 35 4.40 -20.81 2.44
CA ARG A 35 4.57 -20.25 3.78
C ARG A 35 3.25 -19.77 4.40
N ILE A 36 2.20 -19.59 3.59
CA ILE A 36 0.90 -19.05 4.03
C ILE A 36 1.11 -17.70 4.73
N ASP A 37 1.94 -16.85 4.12
CA ASP A 37 2.31 -15.54 4.65
C ASP A 37 2.02 -14.42 3.65
N TYR A 38 1.94 -13.19 4.16
CA TYR A 38 1.83 -11.96 3.38
C TYR A 38 2.60 -10.85 4.10
N GLY A 39 3.12 -9.87 3.37
CA GLY A 39 3.82 -8.73 3.95
C GLY A 39 4.14 -7.66 2.91
N THR A 40 4.94 -6.69 3.30
CA THR A 40 5.26 -5.48 2.52
C THR A 40 5.92 -5.77 1.18
N GLY A 41 6.62 -6.91 1.02
CA GLY A 41 7.16 -7.33 -0.28
C GLY A 41 6.09 -7.73 -1.30
N HIS A 42 4.99 -8.32 -0.85
CA HIS A 42 3.84 -8.64 -1.71
C HIS A 42 3.09 -7.37 -2.10
N GLU A 43 2.92 -6.45 -1.16
CA GLU A 43 2.38 -5.11 -1.39
C GLU A 43 3.24 -4.32 -2.40
N HIS A 44 4.55 -4.33 -2.22
CA HIS A 44 5.49 -3.72 -3.15
C HIS A 44 5.38 -4.36 -4.56
N THR A 45 5.24 -5.68 -4.62
CA THR A 45 5.06 -6.41 -5.89
C THR A 45 3.80 -5.93 -6.63
N PHE A 46 2.73 -5.56 -5.92
CA PHE A 46 1.55 -4.96 -6.55
C PHE A 46 1.84 -3.61 -7.19
N VAL A 47 2.59 -2.73 -6.51
CA VAL A 47 3.00 -1.45 -7.11
C VAL A 47 3.93 -1.68 -8.31
N THR A 48 4.82 -2.67 -8.24
CA THR A 48 5.68 -3.08 -9.36
C THR A 48 4.87 -3.65 -10.53
N PHE A 49 3.80 -4.41 -10.28
CA PHE A 49 2.87 -4.89 -11.31
C PHE A 49 2.20 -3.72 -12.04
N ILE A 50 1.71 -2.72 -11.29
CA ILE A 50 1.13 -1.51 -11.87
C ILE A 50 2.17 -0.73 -12.69
N ALA A 51 3.40 -0.59 -12.18
CA ALA A 51 4.49 0.04 -12.91
C ALA A 51 4.83 -0.72 -14.21
N ALA A 52 4.78 -2.06 -14.18
CA ALA A 52 4.98 -2.90 -15.36
C ALA A 52 3.89 -2.66 -16.42
N LEU A 53 2.62 -2.54 -16.00
CA LEU A 53 1.51 -2.20 -16.89
C LEU A 53 1.69 -0.82 -17.54
N ALA A 54 2.15 0.18 -16.78
CA ALA A 54 2.50 1.49 -17.33
C ALA A 54 3.68 1.40 -18.31
N HIS A 55 4.72 0.62 -17.99
CA HIS A 55 5.91 0.45 -18.82
C HIS A 55 5.60 -0.17 -20.19
N VAL A 56 4.62 -1.08 -20.27
CA VAL A 56 4.17 -1.68 -21.54
C VAL A 56 3.12 -0.84 -22.28
N GLY A 57 2.81 0.36 -21.77
CA GLY A 57 1.86 1.30 -22.39
C GLY A 57 0.40 0.91 -22.20
N PHE A 58 0.07 0.11 -21.18
CA PHE A 58 -1.32 -0.22 -20.84
C PHE A 58 -1.98 0.84 -19.96
N LEU A 59 -1.19 1.50 -19.11
CA LEU A 59 -1.63 2.58 -18.24
C LEU A 59 -0.96 3.87 -18.67
N GLU A 60 -1.71 4.97 -18.63
CA GLU A 60 -1.23 6.31 -18.90
C GLU A 60 -1.14 7.13 -17.60
N GLU A 61 -0.48 8.28 -17.65
CA GLU A 61 -0.41 9.19 -16.49
C GLU A 61 -1.80 9.64 -16.01
N SER A 62 -2.77 9.70 -16.92
CA SER A 62 -4.17 10.03 -16.64
C SER A 62 -4.86 9.00 -15.73
N ASP A 63 -4.34 7.77 -15.64
CA ASP A 63 -4.88 6.69 -14.81
C ASP A 63 -4.36 6.71 -13.37
N LEU A 64 -3.26 7.44 -13.09
CA LEU A 64 -2.54 7.36 -11.82
C LEU A 64 -3.41 7.67 -10.60
N GLU A 65 -4.31 8.65 -10.70
CA GLU A 65 -5.24 8.99 -9.63
C GLU A 65 -6.22 7.84 -9.36
N ALA A 66 -6.82 7.25 -10.41
CA ALA A 66 -7.74 6.13 -10.28
C ALA A 66 -7.04 4.88 -9.75
N ILE A 67 -5.79 4.65 -10.15
CA ILE A 67 -4.94 3.58 -9.64
C ILE A 67 -4.72 3.75 -8.14
N ALA A 68 -4.24 4.92 -7.72
CA ALA A 68 -3.89 5.20 -6.34
C ALA A 68 -5.12 5.22 -5.42
N MET A 69 -6.27 5.69 -5.90
CA MET A 69 -7.46 5.89 -5.06
C MET A 69 -8.50 4.76 -5.14
N ARG A 70 -8.53 3.99 -6.22
CA ARG A 70 -9.55 2.94 -6.42
C ARG A 70 -8.94 1.55 -6.57
N VAL A 71 -8.00 1.39 -7.49
CA VAL A 71 -7.41 0.07 -7.77
C VAL A 71 -6.64 -0.45 -6.55
N PHE A 72 -5.83 0.41 -5.92
CA PHE A 72 -5.12 0.05 -4.70
C PHE A 72 -6.06 -0.14 -3.50
N TRP A 73 -7.17 0.60 -3.41
CA TRP A 73 -8.18 0.41 -2.37
C TRP A 73 -8.83 -0.97 -2.45
N GLU A 74 -9.20 -1.40 -3.66
CA GLU A 74 -9.74 -2.75 -3.87
C GLU A 74 -8.70 -3.84 -3.64
N TYR A 75 -7.44 -3.60 -4.02
CA TYR A 75 -6.33 -4.49 -3.66
C TYR A 75 -6.20 -4.66 -2.15
N LEU A 76 -6.20 -3.56 -1.39
CA LEU A 76 -6.08 -3.59 0.06
C LEU A 76 -7.23 -4.35 0.73
N LYS A 77 -8.47 -4.18 0.25
CA LYS A 77 -9.62 -4.97 0.71
C LYS A 77 -9.43 -6.47 0.48
N VAL A 78 -8.95 -6.85 -0.71
CA VAL A 78 -8.66 -8.25 -1.03
C VAL A 78 -7.55 -8.79 -0.12
N ALA A 79 -6.45 -8.07 0.03
CA ALA A 79 -5.33 -8.46 0.89
C ALA A 79 -5.79 -8.68 2.35
N ARG A 80 -6.57 -7.75 2.92
CA ARG A 80 -7.14 -7.89 4.27
C ARG A 80 -8.09 -9.07 4.40
N LYS A 81 -8.94 -9.28 3.39
CA LYS A 81 -9.83 -10.45 3.38
C LYS A 81 -9.02 -11.74 3.39
N LEU A 82 -7.94 -11.83 2.62
CA LEU A 82 -7.04 -12.99 2.60
C LEU A 82 -6.35 -13.18 3.96
N GLN A 83 -5.79 -12.10 4.53
CA GLN A 83 -5.15 -12.12 5.86
C GLN A 83 -6.07 -12.70 6.93
N LEU A 84 -7.32 -12.23 6.99
CA LEU A 84 -8.30 -12.70 7.97
C LEU A 84 -8.83 -14.11 7.67
N THR A 85 -9.17 -14.39 6.41
CA THR A 85 -9.80 -15.65 6.01
C THR A 85 -8.85 -16.83 6.17
N TYR A 86 -7.59 -16.64 5.78
CA TYR A 86 -6.58 -17.70 5.79
C TYR A 86 -5.60 -17.59 6.96
N ARG A 87 -5.76 -16.59 7.83
CA ARG A 87 -4.88 -16.34 9.00
C ARG A 87 -3.41 -16.28 8.57
N LEU A 88 -3.13 -15.48 7.54
CA LEU A 88 -1.80 -15.39 6.95
C LEU A 88 -0.79 -14.92 8.00
N GLU A 89 0.39 -15.52 8.03
CA GLU A 89 1.46 -15.06 8.90
C GLU A 89 2.05 -13.74 8.35
N PRO A 90 2.45 -12.79 9.23
CA PRO A 90 3.20 -11.60 8.82
C PRO A 90 4.58 -11.96 8.24
N ALA A 91 4.79 -11.69 6.96
CA ALA A 91 6.06 -11.96 6.27
C ALA A 91 7.05 -10.82 6.50
N GLY A 92 8.16 -11.10 7.17
CA GLY A 92 9.22 -10.12 7.41
C GLY A 92 8.88 -9.02 8.43
N SER A 93 7.75 -9.16 9.15
CA SER A 93 7.41 -8.27 10.27
C SER A 93 8.38 -8.47 11.43
N HIS A 94 8.72 -7.36 12.10
CA HIS A 94 9.50 -7.37 13.34
C HIS A 94 8.62 -7.09 14.56
N GLY A 95 7.30 -7.32 14.46
CA GLY A 95 6.34 -7.11 15.54
C GLY A 95 6.27 -5.64 15.95
N CYS A 96 6.59 -5.34 17.22
CA CYS A 96 6.57 -3.98 17.75
C CYS A 96 7.58 -3.02 17.09
N TRP A 97 8.56 -3.56 16.33
CA TRP A 97 9.55 -2.76 15.60
C TRP A 97 9.18 -2.50 14.15
N SER A 98 8.05 -3.01 13.67
CA SER A 98 7.50 -2.69 12.34
C SER A 98 6.38 -1.65 12.44
N LEU A 99 6.18 -0.93 11.33
CA LEU A 99 5.07 0.01 11.19
C LEU A 99 3.70 -0.68 11.34
N ASP A 100 3.55 -1.81 10.66
CA ASP A 100 2.38 -2.69 10.67
C ASP A 100 2.83 -4.10 10.33
N ASP A 101 1.98 -5.09 10.62
CA ASP A 101 2.32 -6.50 10.39
C ASP A 101 2.37 -6.84 8.89
N TYR A 102 1.59 -6.14 8.05
CA TYR A 102 1.39 -6.54 6.66
C TYR A 102 1.66 -5.42 5.65
N GLN A 103 1.28 -4.18 5.95
CA GLN A 103 1.19 -3.09 4.99
C GLN A 103 2.13 -1.93 5.31
N PHE A 104 2.55 -1.20 4.28
CA PHE A 104 3.31 0.03 4.42
C PHE A 104 2.73 1.15 3.55
N ILE A 105 2.47 0.84 2.28
CA ILE A 105 2.03 1.78 1.26
C ILE A 105 0.75 2.55 1.64
N PRO A 106 -0.31 1.97 2.25
CA PRO A 106 -1.49 2.74 2.65
C PRO A 106 -1.21 3.75 3.76
N PHE A 107 -0.19 3.54 4.61
CA PHE A 107 0.23 4.58 5.56
C PHE A 107 1.00 5.70 4.85
N MET A 108 1.85 5.35 3.89
CA MET A 108 2.58 6.33 3.09
C MET A 108 1.61 7.18 2.23
N TRP A 109 0.73 6.56 1.45
CA TRP A 109 -0.24 7.27 0.62
C TRP A 109 -1.34 7.92 1.45
N GLY A 110 -1.79 7.27 2.53
CA GLY A 110 -2.77 7.85 3.45
C GLY A 110 -2.27 9.11 4.16
N SER A 111 -0.99 9.15 4.53
CA SER A 111 -0.40 10.38 5.07
C SER A 111 -0.27 11.47 4.01
N ALA A 112 -0.10 11.13 2.73
CA ALA A 112 -0.15 12.09 1.63
C ALA A 112 -1.57 12.66 1.42
N GLN A 113 -2.60 11.81 1.49
CA GLN A 113 -4.01 12.22 1.38
C GLN A 113 -4.40 13.25 2.46
N LEU A 114 -3.80 13.15 3.65
CA LEU A 114 -4.11 13.98 4.81
C LEU A 114 -3.23 15.24 4.93
N ILE A 115 -2.32 15.50 3.98
CA ILE A 115 -1.55 16.75 3.95
C ILE A 115 -2.51 17.93 3.87
N ASP A 116 -2.29 18.93 4.73
CA ASP A 116 -3.12 20.14 4.87
C ASP A 116 -4.61 19.87 5.16
N HIS A 117 -4.96 18.67 5.65
CA HIS A 117 -6.33 18.38 6.06
C HIS A 117 -6.78 19.34 7.18
N PRO A 118 -7.96 19.98 7.06
CA PRO A 118 -8.34 21.09 7.92
C PRO A 118 -8.53 20.73 9.40
N THR A 119 -8.86 19.47 9.68
CA THR A 119 -9.29 19.03 11.02
C THR A 119 -8.63 17.74 11.53
N ILE A 120 -8.00 16.96 10.66
CA ILE A 120 -7.44 15.65 11.03
C ILE A 120 -5.95 15.85 11.18
N LEU A 121 -5.44 15.66 12.38
CA LEU A 121 -4.02 15.76 12.72
C LEU A 121 -3.45 14.35 12.96
N PRO A 122 -2.11 14.16 12.87
CA PRO A 122 -1.48 12.87 13.14
C PRO A 122 -1.85 12.28 14.52
N THR A 123 -2.01 13.13 15.55
CA THR A 123 -2.40 12.70 16.90
C THR A 123 -3.84 12.17 16.97
N HIS A 124 -4.71 12.49 16.01
CA HIS A 124 -6.11 12.04 16.01
C HIS A 124 -6.26 10.56 15.66
N ILE A 125 -5.18 9.84 15.32
CA ILE A 125 -5.24 8.38 15.17
C ILE A 125 -5.58 7.66 16.48
N HIS A 126 -5.44 8.34 17.63
CA HIS A 126 -5.85 7.82 18.94
C HIS A 126 -7.33 8.06 19.26
N ASP A 127 -8.01 8.88 18.48
CA ASP A 127 -9.45 9.13 18.61
C ASP A 127 -10.23 8.12 17.77
N LEU A 128 -10.80 7.11 18.43
CA LEU A 128 -11.56 6.06 17.76
C LEU A 128 -12.80 6.57 17.01
N GLY A 129 -13.35 7.73 17.39
CA GLY A 129 -14.43 8.39 16.65
C GLY A 129 -13.93 8.90 15.31
N VAL A 130 -12.85 9.67 15.32
CA VAL A 130 -12.21 10.18 14.09
C VAL A 130 -11.75 9.04 13.19
N VAL A 131 -11.12 8.01 13.77
CA VAL A 131 -10.67 6.82 13.03
C VAL A 131 -11.86 6.13 12.36
N LYS A 132 -12.94 5.87 13.11
CA LYS A 132 -14.10 5.16 12.58
C LYS A 132 -14.80 5.95 11.48
N ASP A 133 -14.97 7.25 11.67
CA ASP A 133 -15.69 8.11 10.72
C ASP A 133 -14.88 8.33 9.43
N GLY A 134 -13.55 8.37 9.51
CA GLY A 134 -12.69 8.57 8.35
C GLY A 134 -12.16 7.29 7.68
N ALA A 135 -12.40 6.11 8.25
CA ALA A 135 -11.77 4.87 7.78
C ALA A 135 -12.25 4.37 6.40
N ASP A 136 -13.36 4.89 5.88
CA ASP A 136 -13.82 4.53 4.54
C ASP A 136 -13.30 5.49 3.45
N ASP A 137 -12.74 6.64 3.86
CA ASP A 137 -12.25 7.70 2.95
C ASP A 137 -10.72 7.82 2.92
N TRP A 138 -10.05 7.49 4.04
CA TRP A 138 -8.61 7.76 4.21
C TRP A 138 -7.83 6.48 4.51
N TYR A 139 -6.83 6.16 3.69
CA TYR A 139 -6.03 4.92 3.85
C TYR A 139 -5.40 4.80 5.23
N TYR A 140 -4.87 5.90 5.78
CA TYR A 140 -4.20 5.88 7.08
C TYR A 140 -5.17 5.47 8.18
N LEU A 141 -6.35 6.10 8.23
CA LEU A 141 -7.39 5.80 9.22
C LEU A 141 -7.98 4.40 8.99
N HIS A 142 -8.11 3.98 7.73
CA HIS A 142 -8.52 2.61 7.39
C HIS A 142 -7.58 1.56 7.97
N CYS A 143 -6.27 1.80 7.97
CA CYS A 143 -5.28 0.92 8.60
C CYS A 143 -5.34 0.96 10.13
N ILE A 144 -5.46 2.13 10.73
CA ILE A 144 -5.59 2.25 12.20
C ILE A 144 -6.84 1.53 12.70
N LYS A 145 -7.99 1.68 12.01
CA LYS A 145 -9.21 0.94 12.32
C LYS A 145 -8.97 -0.57 12.30
N PHE A 146 -8.31 -1.08 11.27
CA PHE A 146 -8.03 -2.51 11.14
C PHE A 146 -7.13 -3.02 12.27
N ILE A 147 -6.12 -2.26 12.67
CA ILE A 147 -5.27 -2.60 13.82
C ILE A 147 -6.14 -2.76 15.08
N HIS A 148 -7.05 -1.83 15.35
CA HIS A 148 -7.97 -1.94 16.50
C HIS A 148 -8.96 -3.12 16.40
N GLU A 149 -9.30 -3.57 15.20
CA GLU A 149 -10.16 -4.74 14.99
C GLU A 149 -9.43 -6.06 15.25
N VAL A 150 -8.11 -6.13 14.96
CA VAL A 150 -7.33 -7.38 15.04
C VAL A 150 -6.40 -7.46 16.25
N LYS A 151 -6.01 -6.33 16.85
CA LYS A 151 -5.16 -6.25 18.04
C LYS A 151 -5.93 -5.65 19.21
N SER A 152 -5.86 -6.31 20.35
CA SER A 152 -6.39 -5.77 21.61
C SER A 152 -5.41 -4.77 22.23
N GLY A 153 -5.91 -3.89 23.10
CA GLY A 153 -5.10 -2.92 23.82
C GLY A 153 -4.95 -1.57 23.12
N GLN A 154 -4.13 -0.70 23.70
CA GLN A 154 -3.87 0.64 23.17
C GLN A 154 -2.86 0.59 22.02
N LEU A 155 -2.96 1.56 21.10
CA LEU A 155 -2.03 1.65 19.96
C LEU A 155 -0.56 1.75 20.42
N ALA A 156 -0.31 2.44 21.54
CA ALA A 156 1.01 2.55 22.15
C ALA A 156 1.62 1.19 22.58
N GLU A 157 0.79 0.18 22.88
CA GLU A 157 1.24 -1.13 23.35
C GLU A 157 1.46 -2.09 22.18
N ASN A 158 0.56 -2.07 21.20
CA ASN A 158 0.55 -3.05 20.10
C ASN A 158 1.19 -2.54 18.80
N SER A 159 1.35 -1.22 18.65
CA SER A 159 1.93 -0.53 17.49
C SER A 159 2.69 0.73 17.93
N PRO A 160 3.75 0.61 18.75
CA PRO A 160 4.47 1.75 19.32
C PRO A 160 5.09 2.68 18.26
N MET A 161 5.52 2.15 17.10
CA MET A 161 6.04 2.98 16.01
C MET A 161 4.97 3.94 15.46
N LEU A 162 3.73 3.47 15.25
CA LEU A 162 2.61 4.32 14.82
C LEU A 162 2.26 5.35 15.89
N ASN A 163 2.29 4.94 17.16
CA ASN A 163 2.12 5.84 18.29
C ASN A 163 3.17 6.96 18.29
N ASP A 164 4.45 6.64 18.10
CA ASP A 164 5.53 7.63 18.09
C ASP A 164 5.42 8.56 16.88
N ILE A 165 5.09 8.02 15.70
CA ILE A 165 4.86 8.80 14.48
C ILE A 165 3.71 9.79 14.65
N SER A 166 2.66 9.43 15.40
CA SER A 166 1.52 10.33 15.69
C SER A 166 1.94 11.62 16.41
N GLY A 167 3.09 11.62 17.10
CA GLY A 167 3.67 12.80 17.72
C GLY A 167 4.25 13.83 16.73
N CYS A 168 4.34 13.49 15.44
CA CYS A 168 4.72 14.47 14.42
C CYS A 168 3.65 15.57 14.28
N PRO A 169 4.05 16.85 14.15
CA PRO A 169 3.09 17.95 14.17
C PRO A 169 2.22 18.05 12.91
N THR A 170 2.66 17.49 11.78
CA THR A 170 1.95 17.61 10.49
C THR A 170 2.03 16.32 9.69
N TRP A 171 1.00 16.05 8.88
CA TRP A 171 0.98 14.93 7.93
C TRP A 171 2.08 15.04 6.88
N GLN A 172 2.49 16.25 6.49
CA GLN A 172 3.63 16.45 5.59
C GLN A 172 4.93 15.88 6.17
N ARG A 173 5.19 16.08 7.47
CA ARG A 173 6.34 15.48 8.16
C ARG A 173 6.21 13.96 8.26
N VAL A 174 5.01 13.47 8.60
CA VAL A 174 4.72 12.03 8.62
C VAL A 174 5.03 11.40 7.26
N ASN A 175 4.45 11.95 6.18
CA ASN A 175 4.63 11.44 4.83
C ASN A 175 6.10 11.47 4.38
N SER A 176 6.82 12.56 4.67
CA SER A 176 8.24 12.67 4.36
C SER A 176 9.08 11.62 5.11
N GLY A 177 8.72 11.32 6.35
CA GLY A 177 9.33 10.24 7.13
C GLY A 177 8.99 8.85 6.57
N MET A 178 7.71 8.62 6.25
CA MET A 178 7.24 7.36 5.64
C MET A 178 7.96 7.07 4.34
N LEU A 179 8.17 8.07 3.47
CA LEU A 179 8.88 7.87 2.21
C LEU A 179 10.32 7.40 2.45
N LYS A 180 11.05 8.04 3.38
CA LYS A 180 12.42 7.64 3.75
C LYS A 180 12.45 6.24 4.34
N MET A 181 11.51 5.93 5.23
CA MET A 181 11.40 4.64 5.88
C MET A 181 11.01 3.54 4.88
N TYR A 182 10.18 3.83 3.88
CA TYR A 182 9.86 2.89 2.81
C TYR A 182 11.10 2.48 2.03
N PHE A 183 11.94 3.45 1.64
CA PHE A 183 13.20 3.12 0.98
C PHE A 183 14.09 2.27 1.88
N ALA A 184 14.29 2.67 3.14
CA ALA A 184 15.19 1.95 4.06
C ALA A 184 14.70 0.55 4.48
N GLU A 185 13.38 0.39 4.69
CA GLU A 185 12.80 -0.82 5.29
C GLU A 185 12.08 -1.73 4.28
N VAL A 186 11.86 -1.27 3.05
CA VAL A 186 11.25 -2.08 1.98
C VAL A 186 12.20 -2.19 0.80
N MET A 187 12.64 -1.07 0.22
CA MET A 187 13.44 -1.08 -1.01
C MET A 187 14.92 -1.46 -0.79
N ASP A 188 15.51 -1.14 0.36
CA ASP A 188 16.92 -1.44 0.65
C ASP A 188 17.07 -2.72 1.48
N LYS A 189 15.98 -3.44 1.75
CA LYS A 189 15.99 -4.71 2.47
C LYS A 189 16.13 -5.87 1.50
N LEU A 190 17.26 -6.56 1.58
CA LEU A 190 17.50 -7.79 0.83
C LEU A 190 16.37 -8.82 0.99
N PRO A 191 15.80 -9.08 2.19
CA PRO A 191 14.70 -10.05 2.32
C PRO A 191 13.44 -9.71 1.51
N VAL A 192 13.23 -8.42 1.22
CA VAL A 192 12.10 -7.92 0.44
C VAL A 192 12.45 -7.92 -1.05
N ILE A 193 13.56 -7.30 -1.42
CA ILE A 193 13.98 -7.18 -2.84
C ILE A 193 14.44 -8.51 -3.45
N GLN A 194 14.91 -9.49 -2.68
CA GLN A 194 15.30 -10.80 -3.22
C GLN A 194 14.15 -11.53 -3.95
N HIS A 195 12.90 -11.15 -3.67
CA HIS A 195 11.72 -11.70 -4.33
C HIS A 195 11.24 -10.87 -5.52
N MET A 196 11.92 -9.75 -5.81
CA MET A 196 11.63 -8.93 -6.99
C MET A 196 12.01 -9.69 -8.26
N MET A 197 11.06 -9.75 -9.19
CA MET A 197 11.25 -10.41 -10.47
C MET A 197 11.81 -9.44 -11.49
N PHE A 198 12.83 -9.88 -12.22
CA PHE A 198 13.46 -9.15 -13.31
C PHE A 198 13.33 -9.93 -14.62
N GLY A 199 13.12 -9.20 -15.71
CA GLY A 199 12.87 -9.74 -17.04
C GLY A 199 13.15 -8.69 -18.11
N SER A 200 12.32 -8.69 -19.16
CA SER A 200 12.45 -7.71 -20.25
C SER A 200 11.85 -6.34 -19.91
N ILE A 201 10.83 -6.30 -19.05
CA ILE A 201 10.15 -5.08 -18.57
C ILE A 201 11.05 -4.36 -17.56
N PHE A 202 11.56 -5.09 -16.56
CA PHE A 202 12.51 -4.55 -15.57
C PHE A 202 13.80 -5.36 -15.60
N LYS A 203 14.90 -4.74 -16.02
CA LYS A 203 16.21 -5.39 -16.10
C LYS A 203 16.93 -5.29 -14.74
N ALA A 204 17.57 -6.38 -14.32
CA ALA A 204 18.58 -6.35 -13.26
C ALA A 204 19.89 -5.84 -13.88
N SER A 205 20.18 -4.56 -13.73
CA SER A 205 21.43 -3.92 -14.17
C SER A 205 22.29 -3.52 -12.98
#